data_AF-K9R110-F1
#
_entry.id   AF-K9R110-F1
#
_cell.length_a   1.000
_cell.length_b   1.000
_cell.length_c   1.000
_cell.angle_alpha   90.00
_cell.angle_beta   90.00
_cell.angle_gamma   90.00
#
_symmetry.space_group_name_H-M   'P 1'
#
loop_
_entity.id
_entity.type
_entity.pdbx_description
1 polymer ?
#
loop_
_entity_poly.entity_id
_entity_poly.type
_entity_poly.pdbx_seq_one_letter_code
_entity_poly.pdbx_strand_id
1 'polypeptide(L)'
;MRKLIILCLFVIGLVSAVFGFLNFQGLAAKGEFETILLDFREDIPAEVIKQDLQAIAQKYNVTPQLDNKFSAQDNVYIIKGDRDRLKELKKSPFAKATEIIEPNYIYKLIEPAAKPTWLGELLRPQDSEEVQPSLTAPNDEYYSKQWNLHKIGVESAWSQTKGSGVTVAVIDTGVTKVRDLYETKFVKGYDFVNDKEEASDDNGHGTHVAGTIAQATNNKYGVAGIAYEAKLMPLKVLSAYGGGTVADIAEAIKFAADKGADVINMSLGGGGESQLLKQAIDYAHSKGVVIIAAAGNENENSAAYPARYPYVIGVSAFGPDGEKAPYSNFGAGVDISAPGGTDAGAILQETINEEGESVFLGLQGTSMASPHVAGVAALVKAKGIQEPEEILKVLKQSARVIKDDSLNYYGAGQLNAEAAVKLATDGQISFQDFFRWLRDNGYLNPGFWIDGGAVALLPKILMVVGSYLLAWFLRVYFPFAWSWSLSSGLIFGSSGLFFLQGIYIFDLPQWPFRVLGSSIPELGNTIQGTGALNPIFASVLIPIVLMALLLGHPNWKWFAIGSTLGVAACLTVSAVLDPAVWGLGSENLARIFLIANALLCYGLARLALKNEGQTA
;
A
#
# COMPACT_ATOMS: atom_id res chain seq x y z
N MET A 1 -41.31 38.39 -2.48
CA MET A 1 -41.80 37.04 -2.09
C MET A 1 -40.76 35.93 -2.34
N ARG A 2 -40.24 35.69 -3.55
CA ARG A 2 -39.22 34.64 -3.81
C ARG A 2 -37.98 34.70 -2.91
N LYS A 3 -37.40 35.88 -2.69
CA LYS A 3 -36.22 36.05 -1.81
C LYS A 3 -36.51 35.73 -0.34
N LEU A 4 -37.73 36.00 0.12
CA LEU A 4 -38.16 35.68 1.48
C LEU A 4 -38.36 34.16 1.64
N ILE A 5 -38.91 33.50 0.62
CA ILE A 5 -39.09 32.03 0.62
C ILE A 5 -37.74 31.32 0.62
N ILE A 6 -36.77 31.79 -0.18
CA ILE A 6 -35.41 31.23 -0.21
C ILE A 6 -34.71 31.45 1.14
N LEU A 7 -34.85 32.63 1.75
CA LEU A 7 -34.30 32.91 3.07
C LEU A 7 -34.94 31.99 4.14
N CYS A 8 -36.26 31.81 4.12
CA CYS A 8 -36.93 30.89 5.04
C CYS A 8 -36.49 29.44 4.83
N LEU A 9 -36.36 28.97 3.59
CA LEU A 9 -35.85 27.62 3.29
C LEU A 9 -34.39 27.44 3.72
N PHE A 10 -33.55 28.46 3.55
CA PHE A 10 -32.17 28.45 4.02
C PHE A 10 -32.09 28.40 5.54
N VAL A 11 -32.88 29.21 6.25
CA VAL A 11 -32.94 29.22 7.72
C VAL A 11 -33.52 27.90 8.24
N ILE A 12 -34.55 27.34 7.61
CA ILE A 12 -35.09 26.02 7.95
C ILE A 12 -34.04 24.93 7.71
N GLY A 13 -33.33 24.95 6.59
CA GLY A 13 -32.25 24.00 6.30
C GLY A 13 -31.10 24.11 7.30
N LEU A 14 -30.71 25.33 7.68
CA LEU A 14 -29.64 25.59 8.63
C LEU A 14 -30.04 25.23 10.06
N VAL A 15 -31.28 25.52 10.46
CA VAL A 15 -31.83 25.08 11.75
C VAL A 15 -31.96 23.56 11.80
N SER A 16 -32.42 22.91 10.74
CA SER A 16 -32.47 21.44 10.66
C SER A 16 -31.08 20.80 10.67
N ALA A 17 -30.08 21.41 10.02
CA ALA A 17 -28.70 20.94 10.06
C ALA A 17 -28.07 21.13 11.44
N VAL A 18 -28.29 22.27 12.08
CA VAL A 18 -27.79 22.55 13.45
C VAL A 18 -28.50 21.68 14.47
N PHE A 19 -29.81 21.48 14.36
CA PHE A 19 -30.58 20.60 15.25
C PHE A 19 -30.23 19.12 15.01
N GLY A 20 -29.98 18.74 13.76
CA GLY A 20 -29.45 17.42 13.38
C GLY A 20 -28.03 17.19 13.90
N PHE A 21 -27.18 18.20 13.91
CA PHE A 21 -25.81 18.16 14.45
C PHE A 21 -25.80 18.16 16.00
N LEU A 22 -26.67 18.95 16.65
CA LEU A 22 -26.78 19.00 18.11
C LEU A 22 -27.45 17.75 18.70
N ASN A 23 -28.35 17.10 17.95
CA ASN A 23 -28.91 15.79 18.29
C ASN A 23 -28.15 14.62 17.65
N PHE A 24 -27.02 14.90 16.99
CA PHE A 24 -26.13 13.86 16.49
C PHE A 24 -25.51 13.16 17.70
N GLN A 25 -26.16 12.10 18.17
CA GLN A 25 -25.49 11.11 19.00
C GLN A 25 -24.36 10.57 18.12
N GLY A 26 -23.12 10.92 18.44
CA GLY A 26 -21.97 10.57 17.62
C GLY A 26 -22.05 9.10 17.17
N LEU A 27 -21.74 8.84 15.91
CA LEU A 27 -21.62 7.52 15.26
C LEU A 27 -20.59 6.58 15.94
N ALA A 28 -20.15 6.87 17.16
CA ALA A 28 -19.46 5.92 18.00
C ALA A 28 -20.53 4.93 18.53
N ALA A 29 -20.77 3.86 17.77
CA ALA A 29 -21.51 2.71 18.24
C ALA A 29 -20.96 2.35 19.63
N LYS A 30 -21.76 2.53 20.69
CA LYS A 30 -21.28 2.30 22.05
C LYS A 30 -21.19 0.79 22.23
N GLY A 31 -19.99 0.23 22.20
CA GLY A 31 -19.75 -1.20 22.36
C GLY A 31 -20.34 -1.79 23.64
N GLU A 32 -20.51 -3.11 23.60
CA GLU A 32 -20.86 -3.95 24.74
C GLU A 32 -19.60 -4.27 25.55
N PHE A 33 -19.72 -4.31 26.88
CA PHE A 33 -18.65 -4.73 27.77
C PHE A 33 -19.23 -5.27 29.08
N GLU A 34 -18.52 -6.22 29.69
CA GLU A 34 -18.84 -6.76 31.02
C GLU A 34 -17.72 -6.45 32.03
N THR A 35 -16.55 -6.05 31.54
CA THR A 35 -15.37 -5.72 32.31
C THR A 35 -14.86 -4.32 31.97
N ILE A 36 -14.24 -3.68 32.95
CA ILE A 36 -13.60 -2.37 32.85
C ILE A 36 -12.11 -2.59 32.91
N LEU A 37 -11.39 -1.96 31.99
CA LEU A 37 -9.95 -1.95 31.92
C LEU A 37 -9.38 -0.86 32.83
N LEU A 38 -8.34 -1.23 33.56
CA LEU A 38 -7.56 -0.37 34.45
C LEU A 38 -6.08 -0.51 34.05
N ASP A 39 -5.58 0.48 33.32
CA ASP A 39 -4.17 0.59 32.96
C ASP A 39 -3.49 1.53 33.97
N PHE A 40 -2.59 0.99 34.79
CA PHE A 40 -1.86 1.78 35.78
C PHE A 40 -0.61 2.39 35.17
N ARG A 41 -0.31 3.64 35.50
CA ARG A 41 0.89 4.28 34.97
C ARG A 41 2.15 3.54 35.41
N GLU A 42 3.09 3.42 34.47
CA GLU A 42 4.40 2.79 34.69
C GLU A 42 5.26 3.45 35.78
N ASP A 43 4.98 4.69 36.15
CA ASP A 43 5.69 5.41 37.22
C ASP A 43 5.20 5.05 38.63
N ILE A 44 4.09 4.31 38.75
CA ILE A 44 3.51 3.95 40.04
C ILE A 44 4.18 2.69 40.61
N PRO A 45 4.66 2.72 41.87
CA PRO A 45 5.24 1.53 42.49
C PRO A 45 4.24 0.38 42.60
N ALA A 46 4.69 -0.86 42.34
CA ALA A 46 3.83 -2.06 42.39
C ALA A 46 3.07 -2.25 43.72
N GLU A 47 3.64 -1.82 44.86
CA GLU A 47 2.95 -1.86 46.15
C GLU A 47 1.75 -0.90 46.21
N VAL A 48 1.85 0.27 45.56
CA VAL A 48 0.74 1.24 45.46
C VAL A 48 -0.36 0.68 44.57
N ILE A 49 0.01 0.10 43.42
CA ILE A 49 -0.95 -0.59 42.52
C ILE A 49 -1.70 -1.68 43.30
N LYS A 50 -0.98 -2.52 44.05
CA LYS A 50 -1.57 -3.58 44.87
C LYS A 50 -2.53 -3.04 45.93
N GLN A 51 -2.18 -1.95 46.60
CA GLN A 51 -3.05 -1.29 47.58
C GLN A 51 -4.31 -0.73 46.92
N ASP A 52 -4.18 -0.07 45.77
CA ASP A 52 -5.31 0.48 45.02
C ASP A 52 -6.23 -0.62 44.51
N LEU A 53 -5.69 -1.72 43.97
CA LEU A 53 -6.48 -2.89 43.56
C LEU A 53 -7.22 -3.50 44.74
N GLN A 54 -6.60 -3.64 45.92
CA GLN A 54 -7.27 -4.12 47.13
C GLN A 54 -8.40 -3.17 47.58
N ALA A 55 -8.18 -1.86 47.51
CA ALA A 55 -9.18 -0.87 47.85
C ALA A 55 -10.37 -0.89 46.85
N ILE A 56 -10.10 -1.06 45.56
CA ILE A 56 -11.12 -1.26 44.52
C ILE A 56 -11.91 -2.54 44.80
N ALA A 57 -11.22 -3.65 45.08
CA ALA A 57 -11.84 -4.94 45.37
C ALA A 57 -12.83 -4.85 46.54
N GLN A 58 -12.40 -4.21 47.63
CA GLN A 58 -13.23 -4.03 48.83
C GLN A 58 -14.40 -3.06 48.58
N LYS A 59 -14.15 -1.92 47.92
CA LYS A 59 -15.16 -0.88 47.72
C LYS A 59 -16.28 -1.33 46.78
N TYR A 60 -15.92 -2.04 45.71
CA TYR A 60 -16.86 -2.39 44.65
C TYR A 60 -17.30 -3.87 44.69
N ASN A 61 -16.80 -4.65 45.65
CA ASN A 61 -17.02 -6.10 45.78
C ASN A 61 -16.72 -6.83 44.47
N VAL A 62 -15.52 -6.58 43.94
CA VAL A 62 -15.01 -7.17 42.69
C VAL A 62 -13.67 -7.83 42.92
N THR A 63 -13.23 -8.64 41.97
CA THR A 63 -11.90 -9.25 41.98
C THR A 63 -11.12 -8.68 40.79
N PRO A 64 -10.24 -7.70 41.02
CA PRO A 64 -9.29 -7.28 40.01
C PRO A 64 -8.32 -8.41 39.70
N GLN A 65 -8.08 -8.61 38.42
CA GLN A 65 -7.14 -9.60 37.93
C GLN A 65 -6.43 -9.04 36.69
N LEU A 66 -5.27 -9.60 36.38
CA LEU A 66 -4.65 -9.36 35.08
C LEU A 66 -5.57 -9.91 33.99
N ASP A 67 -5.57 -9.26 32.83
CA ASP A 67 -6.32 -9.75 31.67
C ASP A 67 -5.71 -11.06 31.15
N ASN A 68 -4.40 -11.06 30.89
CA ASN A 68 -3.60 -12.24 30.58
C ASN A 68 -2.17 -12.10 31.12
N LYS A 69 -1.30 -13.08 30.88
CA LYS A 69 0.07 -13.06 31.44
C LYS A 69 0.94 -11.91 30.94
N PHE A 70 0.67 -11.38 29.75
CA PHE A 70 1.46 -10.29 29.15
C PHE A 70 1.06 -8.93 29.74
N SER A 71 -0.19 -8.80 30.18
CA SER A 71 -0.72 -7.61 30.86
C SER A 71 0.03 -7.22 32.14
N ALA A 72 0.78 -8.16 32.74
CA ALA A 72 1.61 -7.88 33.91
C ALA A 72 2.73 -6.88 33.62
N GLN A 73 3.25 -6.86 32.39
CA GLN A 73 4.34 -5.97 32.01
C GLN A 73 3.87 -4.52 31.89
N ASP A 74 2.62 -4.32 31.43
CA ASP A 74 2.03 -3.01 31.16
C ASP A 74 1.02 -2.60 32.24
N ASN A 75 1.05 -3.27 33.40
CA ASN A 75 0.16 -3.02 34.53
C ASN A 75 -1.35 -2.93 34.17
N VAL A 76 -1.80 -3.74 33.21
CA VAL A 76 -3.19 -3.75 32.74
C VAL A 76 -3.99 -4.78 33.53
N TYR A 77 -5.05 -4.30 34.19
CA TYR A 77 -5.98 -5.11 34.98
C TYR A 77 -7.40 -4.97 34.48
N ILE A 78 -8.20 -6.00 34.71
CA ILE A 78 -9.63 -6.01 34.42
C ILE A 78 -10.43 -6.22 35.70
N ILE A 79 -11.57 -5.54 35.79
CA ILE A 79 -12.58 -5.76 36.84
C ILE A 79 -13.96 -5.92 36.21
N LYS A 80 -14.84 -6.74 36.78
CA LYS A 80 -16.25 -6.77 36.36
C LYS A 80 -16.89 -5.40 36.60
N GLY A 81 -17.72 -4.92 35.68
CA GLY A 81 -18.38 -3.63 35.86
C GLY A 81 -19.22 -3.18 34.68
N ASP A 82 -20.17 -2.29 34.97
CA ASP A 82 -21.05 -1.67 34.00
C ASP A 82 -20.68 -0.19 33.76
N ARG A 83 -21.52 0.50 32.98
CA ARG A 83 -21.34 1.92 32.66
C ARG A 83 -21.39 2.85 33.85
N ASP A 84 -22.11 2.49 34.91
CA ASP A 84 -22.21 3.35 36.10
C ASP A 84 -20.97 3.19 36.98
N ARG A 85 -20.51 1.94 37.17
CA ARG A 85 -19.23 1.66 37.83
C ARG A 85 -18.06 2.34 37.11
N LEU A 86 -18.05 2.31 35.78
CA LEU A 86 -17.03 3.02 34.99
C LEU A 86 -17.00 4.52 35.30
N LYS A 87 -18.16 5.19 35.37
CA LYS A 87 -18.24 6.62 35.71
C LYS A 87 -17.75 6.88 37.12
N GLU A 88 -18.02 5.99 38.06
CA GLU A 88 -17.55 6.11 39.45
C GLU A 88 -16.04 5.95 39.55
N LEU A 89 -15.45 4.96 38.87
CA LEU A 89 -14.01 4.73 38.85
C LEU A 89 -13.25 5.90 38.25
N LYS A 90 -13.73 6.45 37.13
CA LYS A 90 -13.16 7.66 36.49
C LYS A 90 -13.13 8.88 37.41
N LYS A 91 -14.01 8.95 38.40
CA LYS A 91 -14.09 10.05 39.39
C LYS A 91 -13.39 9.72 40.71
N SER A 92 -12.91 8.49 40.86
CA SER A 92 -12.30 8.01 42.10
C SER A 92 -10.85 8.48 42.24
N PRO A 93 -10.26 8.43 43.45
CA PRO A 93 -8.83 8.71 43.63
C PRO A 93 -7.91 7.81 42.79
N PHE A 94 -8.36 6.60 42.44
CA PHE A 94 -7.61 5.63 41.63
C PHE A 94 -7.36 6.13 40.19
N ALA A 95 -8.19 7.06 39.69
CA ALA A 95 -7.97 7.72 38.40
C ALA A 95 -6.66 8.51 38.34
N LYS A 96 -6.04 8.84 39.48
CA LYS A 96 -4.74 9.52 39.52
C LYS A 96 -3.56 8.57 39.37
N ALA A 97 -3.74 7.27 39.64
CA ALA A 97 -2.71 6.25 39.50
C ALA A 97 -2.83 5.49 38.17
N THR A 98 -3.97 5.65 37.46
CA THR A 98 -4.24 5.02 36.18
C THR A 98 -3.99 5.96 35.01
N GLU A 99 -3.45 5.43 33.92
CA GLU A 99 -3.39 6.09 32.62
C GLU A 99 -4.75 5.97 31.92
N ILE A 100 -5.32 4.76 31.92
CA ILE A 100 -6.56 4.44 31.22
C ILE A 100 -7.53 3.78 32.20
N ILE A 101 -8.75 4.32 32.24
CA ILE A 101 -9.93 3.64 32.79
C ILE A 101 -10.97 3.63 31.68
N GLU A 102 -11.25 2.48 31.08
CA GLU A 102 -12.17 2.41 29.94
C GLU A 102 -12.96 1.11 29.89
N PRO A 103 -14.06 1.03 29.11
CA PRO A 103 -14.71 -0.24 28.82
C PRO A 103 -13.73 -1.22 28.18
N ASN A 104 -13.65 -2.45 28.68
CA ASN A 104 -13.03 -3.53 27.94
C ASN A 104 -14.06 -4.07 26.93
N TYR A 105 -14.18 -3.37 25.80
CA TYR A 105 -15.20 -3.70 24.80
C TYR A 105 -15.03 -5.13 24.28
N ILE A 106 -16.17 -5.76 23.97
CA ILE A 106 -16.19 -7.09 23.36
C ILE A 106 -16.24 -6.89 21.85
N TYR A 107 -15.18 -7.32 21.17
CA TYR A 107 -15.13 -7.41 19.73
C TYR A 107 -15.54 -8.82 19.34
N LYS A 108 -16.17 -8.94 18.18
CA LYS A 108 -16.72 -10.21 17.70
C LYS A 108 -16.20 -10.48 16.30
N LEU A 109 -16.31 -11.73 15.89
CA LEU A 109 -16.36 -12.07 14.48
C LEU A 109 -17.41 -11.19 13.82
N ILE A 110 -17.04 -10.57 12.70
CA ILE A 110 -18.00 -9.81 11.93
C ILE A 110 -18.90 -10.86 11.27
N GLU A 111 -20.16 -10.96 11.74
CA GLU A 111 -21.04 -12.07 11.37
C GLU A 111 -21.09 -12.26 9.85
N PRO A 112 -20.89 -13.50 9.36
CA PRO A 112 -20.97 -13.75 7.93
C PRO A 112 -22.38 -13.38 7.45
N ALA A 113 -22.43 -12.58 6.38
CA ALA A 113 -23.68 -12.00 5.90
C ALA A 113 -24.70 -13.04 5.38
N ALA A 114 -24.24 -14.27 5.15
CA ALA A 114 -25.03 -15.39 4.70
C ALA A 114 -24.53 -16.69 5.35
N LYS A 115 -25.35 -17.74 5.27
CA LYS A 115 -24.96 -19.07 5.75
C LYS A 115 -23.73 -19.57 4.99
N PRO A 116 -22.83 -20.32 5.65
CA PRO A 116 -21.71 -20.95 4.99
C PRO A 116 -22.16 -21.80 3.80
N THR A 117 -21.44 -21.70 2.69
CA THR A 117 -21.70 -22.47 1.48
C THR A 117 -20.78 -23.68 1.45
N TRP A 118 -21.33 -24.89 1.51
CA TRP A 118 -20.50 -26.11 1.48
C TRP A 118 -19.96 -26.38 0.08
N LEU A 119 -18.78 -27.00 -0.02
CA LEU A 119 -18.18 -27.38 -1.31
C LEU A 119 -19.16 -28.13 -2.23
N GLY A 120 -19.95 -29.06 -1.69
CA GLY A 120 -20.96 -29.80 -2.48
C GLY A 120 -21.99 -28.90 -3.17
N GLU A 121 -22.24 -27.69 -2.66
CA GLU A 121 -23.13 -26.70 -3.28
C GLU A 121 -22.44 -25.89 -4.37
N LEU A 122 -21.15 -25.58 -4.18
CA LEU A 122 -20.29 -24.92 -5.17
C LEU A 122 -19.96 -25.82 -6.37
N LEU A 123 -20.05 -27.14 -6.18
CA LEU A 123 -19.87 -28.15 -7.21
C LEU A 123 -21.16 -28.48 -7.99
N ARG A 124 -22.33 -27.93 -7.60
CA ARG A 124 -23.55 -28.12 -8.40
C ARG A 124 -23.33 -27.53 -9.80
N PRO A 125 -23.84 -28.16 -10.88
CA PRO A 125 -23.64 -27.65 -12.22
C PRO A 125 -24.34 -26.29 -12.32
N GLN A 126 -23.55 -25.22 -12.30
CA GLN A 126 -23.92 -23.97 -12.92
C GLN A 126 -23.43 -24.04 -14.36
N ASP A 127 -24.17 -23.45 -15.29
CA ASP A 127 -23.81 -23.38 -16.71
C ASP A 127 -22.42 -22.70 -16.85
N SER A 128 -21.34 -23.48 -16.77
CA SER A 128 -19.99 -22.97 -16.76
C SER A 128 -19.37 -23.17 -18.14
N GLU A 129 -19.03 -22.06 -18.79
CA GLU A 129 -17.97 -22.06 -19.80
C GLU A 129 -16.73 -22.74 -19.19
N GLU A 130 -16.24 -23.80 -19.83
CA GLU A 130 -14.97 -24.43 -19.46
C GLU A 130 -13.85 -23.39 -19.58
N VAL A 131 -13.39 -22.88 -18.43
CA VAL A 131 -12.16 -22.09 -18.37
C VAL A 131 -11.01 -23.03 -18.70
N GLN A 132 -10.48 -22.92 -19.91
CA GLN A 132 -9.31 -23.68 -20.36
C GLN A 132 -8.17 -23.52 -19.36
N PRO A 133 -7.52 -24.61 -18.91
CA PRO A 133 -6.43 -24.54 -17.94
C PRO A 133 -5.28 -23.72 -18.53
N SER A 134 -5.00 -22.55 -17.93
CA SER A 134 -3.78 -21.82 -18.26
C SER A 134 -2.58 -22.64 -17.77
N LEU A 135 -1.51 -22.70 -18.57
CA LEU A 135 -0.25 -23.39 -18.20
C LEU A 135 0.43 -22.79 -16.94
N THR A 136 -0.10 -21.68 -16.40
CA THR A 136 0.40 -20.92 -15.25
C THR A 136 -0.51 -20.94 -14.02
N ALA A 137 -1.69 -21.57 -14.11
CA ALA A 137 -2.60 -21.68 -12.96
C ALA A 137 -2.11 -22.78 -11.99
N PRO A 138 -2.33 -22.61 -10.67
CA PRO A 138 -2.09 -23.66 -9.69
C PRO A 138 -2.79 -24.98 -10.02
N ASN A 139 -2.18 -26.09 -9.60
CA ASN A 139 -2.65 -27.44 -9.90
C ASN A 139 -3.61 -28.01 -8.84
N ASP A 140 -4.06 -27.17 -7.90
CA ASP A 140 -4.93 -27.51 -6.77
C ASP A 140 -6.37 -27.81 -7.24
N GLU A 141 -7.00 -28.82 -6.63
CA GLU A 141 -8.22 -29.47 -7.14
C GLU A 141 -9.39 -28.49 -7.36
N TYR A 142 -9.57 -27.54 -6.45
CA TYR A 142 -10.68 -26.59 -6.43
C TYR A 142 -10.25 -25.17 -6.79
N TYR A 143 -9.03 -24.95 -7.32
CA TYR A 143 -8.56 -23.61 -7.71
C TYR A 143 -9.51 -22.89 -8.67
N SER A 144 -10.09 -23.62 -9.62
CA SER A 144 -11.07 -23.10 -10.59
C SER A 144 -12.33 -22.50 -9.95
N LYS A 145 -12.58 -22.77 -8.66
CA LYS A 145 -13.70 -22.22 -7.89
C LYS A 145 -13.33 -20.95 -7.12
N GLN A 146 -12.05 -20.59 -7.04
CA GLN A 146 -11.57 -19.39 -6.35
C GLN A 146 -11.56 -18.16 -7.28
N TRP A 147 -12.76 -17.74 -7.70
CA TRP A 147 -12.98 -16.54 -8.51
C TRP A 147 -12.26 -15.29 -7.96
N ASN A 148 -12.14 -15.22 -6.65
CA ASN A 148 -11.52 -14.15 -5.89
C ASN A 148 -10.04 -13.96 -6.25
N LEU A 149 -9.30 -15.05 -6.47
CA LEU A 149 -7.87 -15.02 -6.82
C LEU A 149 -7.67 -14.52 -8.25
N HIS A 150 -8.51 -15.00 -9.17
CA HIS A 150 -8.54 -14.51 -10.55
C HIS A 150 -8.90 -13.02 -10.63
N LYS A 151 -9.87 -12.57 -9.82
CA LYS A 151 -10.36 -11.18 -9.83
C LYS A 151 -9.26 -10.18 -9.45
N ILE A 152 -8.39 -10.54 -8.51
CA ILE A 152 -7.26 -9.70 -8.08
C ILE A 152 -6.00 -9.88 -8.94
N GLY A 153 -5.99 -10.81 -9.91
CA GLY A 153 -4.85 -11.06 -10.81
C GLY A 153 -3.63 -11.64 -10.09
N VAL A 154 -3.83 -12.54 -9.12
CA VAL A 154 -2.73 -13.06 -8.30
C VAL A 154 -1.76 -13.95 -9.09
N GLU A 155 -2.18 -14.59 -10.17
CA GLU A 155 -1.30 -15.48 -10.95
C GLU A 155 -0.11 -14.74 -11.56
N SER A 156 -0.35 -13.53 -12.07
CA SER A 156 0.70 -12.66 -12.58
C SER A 156 1.65 -12.24 -11.45
N ALA A 157 1.13 -12.01 -10.24
CA ALA A 157 1.94 -11.68 -9.07
C ALA A 157 2.87 -12.85 -8.65
N TRP A 158 2.38 -14.09 -8.70
CA TRP A 158 3.16 -15.29 -8.38
C TRP A 158 4.35 -15.54 -9.31
N SER A 159 4.28 -15.06 -10.56
CA SER A 159 5.45 -15.09 -11.46
C SER A 159 6.64 -14.29 -10.90
N GLN A 160 6.37 -13.31 -10.03
CA GLN A 160 7.36 -12.42 -9.43
C GLN A 160 7.71 -12.82 -7.99
N THR A 161 6.72 -13.05 -7.13
CA THR A 161 6.93 -13.39 -5.70
C THR A 161 5.75 -14.16 -5.15
N LYS A 162 6.00 -14.96 -4.11
CA LYS A 162 4.99 -15.77 -3.41
C LYS A 162 4.92 -15.42 -1.91
N GLY A 163 5.61 -14.36 -1.49
CA GLY A 163 5.60 -13.89 -0.09
C GLY A 163 6.71 -14.46 0.80
N SER A 164 7.72 -15.11 0.23
CA SER A 164 8.84 -15.67 1.00
C SER A 164 9.53 -14.64 1.89
N GLY A 165 9.84 -15.03 3.12
CA GLY A 165 10.53 -14.20 4.10
C GLY A 165 9.61 -13.32 4.96
N VAL A 166 8.33 -13.20 4.59
CA VAL A 166 7.35 -12.37 5.31
C VAL A 166 6.57 -13.22 6.32
N THR A 167 6.30 -12.65 7.49
CA THR A 167 5.47 -13.24 8.55
C THR A 167 4.16 -12.48 8.68
N VAL A 168 3.03 -13.17 8.52
CA VAL A 168 1.69 -12.60 8.66
C VAL A 168 1.05 -13.12 9.94
N ALA A 169 0.73 -12.22 10.87
CA ALA A 169 -0.03 -12.53 12.06
C ALA A 169 -1.53 -12.52 11.79
N VAL A 170 -2.19 -13.60 12.20
CA VAL A 170 -3.63 -13.80 12.09
C VAL A 170 -4.20 -13.68 13.50
N ILE A 171 -4.75 -12.50 13.81
CA ILE A 171 -5.40 -12.21 15.09
C ILE A 171 -6.88 -12.54 14.94
N ASP A 172 -7.29 -13.72 15.42
CA ASP A 172 -8.60 -14.30 15.16
C ASP A 172 -8.99 -15.35 16.23
N THR A 173 -9.74 -16.38 15.86
CA THR A 173 -10.16 -17.54 16.66
C THR A 173 -9.08 -18.62 16.81
N GLY A 174 -7.88 -18.38 16.29
CA GLY A 174 -6.79 -19.36 16.22
C GLY A 174 -6.62 -19.93 14.81
N VAL A 175 -5.68 -20.85 14.63
CA VAL A 175 -5.48 -21.54 13.35
C VAL A 175 -5.23 -23.02 13.60
N THR A 176 -6.07 -23.87 13.03
CA THR A 176 -5.87 -25.32 13.01
C THR A 176 -5.16 -25.71 11.72
N LYS A 177 -4.11 -26.54 11.83
CA LYS A 177 -3.39 -27.05 10.66
C LYS A 177 -4.23 -28.09 9.95
N VAL A 178 -5.14 -27.65 9.10
CA VAL A 178 -5.81 -28.49 8.10
C VAL A 178 -4.81 -28.91 7.00
N ARG A 179 -5.21 -29.78 6.08
CA ARG A 179 -4.28 -30.39 5.12
C ARG A 179 -3.64 -29.37 4.19
N ASP A 180 -4.38 -28.37 3.73
CA ASP A 180 -3.90 -27.25 2.94
C ASP A 180 -2.91 -26.35 3.71
N LEU A 181 -2.85 -26.46 5.04
CA LEU A 181 -1.90 -25.74 5.89
C LEU A 181 -0.72 -26.61 6.36
N TYR A 182 -0.60 -27.87 5.94
CA TYR A 182 0.51 -28.74 6.37
C TYR A 182 1.88 -28.28 5.86
N GLU A 183 1.95 -27.77 4.64
CA GLU A 183 3.19 -27.27 4.03
C GLU A 183 3.45 -25.80 4.37
N THR A 184 2.44 -25.09 4.89
CA THR A 184 2.56 -23.70 5.34
C THR A 184 3.46 -23.61 6.56
N LYS A 185 4.37 -22.63 6.55
CA LYS A 185 5.29 -22.41 7.67
C LYS A 185 4.59 -21.61 8.77
N PHE A 186 4.66 -22.11 10.00
CA PHE A 186 4.16 -21.40 11.17
C PHE A 186 5.31 -20.94 12.05
N VAL A 187 5.24 -19.70 12.52
CA VAL A 187 6.03 -19.23 13.67
C VAL A 187 5.24 -19.45 14.95
N LYS A 188 5.86 -19.20 16.11
CA LYS A 188 5.18 -19.35 17.41
C LYS A 188 4.00 -18.40 17.51
N GLY A 189 2.85 -18.96 17.81
CA GLY A 189 1.61 -18.24 18.11
C GLY A 189 1.36 -18.11 19.61
N TYR A 190 0.18 -17.61 19.96
CA TYR A 190 -0.30 -17.56 21.33
C TYR A 190 -1.83 -17.52 21.41
N ASP A 191 -2.39 -18.18 22.42
CA ASP A 191 -3.80 -18.13 22.78
C ASP A 191 -3.98 -17.23 24.00
N PHE A 192 -4.46 -16.00 23.75
CA PHE A 192 -4.73 -15.00 24.78
C PHE A 192 -6.01 -15.32 25.56
N VAL A 193 -6.96 -16.02 24.95
CA VAL A 193 -8.22 -16.41 25.59
C VAL A 193 -8.00 -17.44 26.70
N ASN A 194 -7.10 -18.41 26.47
CA ASN A 194 -6.83 -19.51 27.41
C ASN A 194 -5.42 -19.47 28.03
N ASP A 195 -4.64 -18.43 27.74
CA ASP A 195 -3.28 -18.20 28.23
C ASP A 195 -2.31 -19.39 28.00
N LYS A 196 -2.22 -19.86 26.75
CA LYS A 196 -1.34 -20.98 26.34
C LYS A 196 -0.64 -20.76 24.99
N GLU A 197 0.43 -21.50 24.71
CA GLU A 197 1.18 -21.34 23.45
C GLU A 197 0.44 -21.90 22.23
N GLU A 198 -0.39 -22.95 22.39
CA GLU A 198 -1.17 -23.51 21.29
C GLU A 198 -2.39 -22.66 20.92
N ALA A 199 -2.24 -21.79 19.92
CA ALA A 199 -3.31 -21.00 19.30
C ALA A 199 -4.15 -21.79 18.28
N SER A 200 -4.66 -22.96 18.70
CA SER A 200 -5.48 -23.83 17.85
C SER A 200 -6.87 -23.22 17.63
N ASP A 201 -7.43 -23.40 16.45
CA ASP A 201 -8.79 -22.94 16.13
C ASP A 201 -9.83 -23.94 16.64
N ASP A 202 -10.90 -23.43 17.22
CA ASP A 202 -12.07 -24.16 17.73
C ASP A 202 -13.40 -23.58 17.19
N ASN A 203 -13.32 -22.70 16.19
CA ASN A 203 -14.46 -22.05 15.53
C ASN A 203 -14.45 -22.26 14.01
N GLY A 204 -13.27 -22.24 13.38
CA GLY A 204 -13.08 -22.38 11.93
C GLY A 204 -12.96 -21.05 11.17
N HIS A 205 -13.26 -19.92 11.80
CA HIS A 205 -13.10 -18.63 11.12
C HIS A 205 -11.62 -18.30 10.87
N GLY A 206 -10.77 -18.44 11.88
CA GLY A 206 -9.36 -18.07 11.81
C GLY A 206 -8.57 -18.97 10.87
N THR A 207 -8.91 -20.26 10.80
CA THR A 207 -8.33 -21.20 9.84
C THR A 207 -8.68 -20.83 8.39
N HIS A 208 -9.91 -20.39 8.13
CA HIS A 208 -10.34 -19.92 6.80
C HIS A 208 -9.61 -18.63 6.37
N VAL A 209 -9.48 -17.68 7.31
CA VAL A 209 -8.72 -16.44 7.12
C VAL A 209 -7.24 -16.74 6.82
N ALA A 210 -6.61 -17.61 7.63
CA ALA A 210 -5.24 -18.07 7.43
C ALA A 210 -5.04 -18.73 6.07
N GLY A 211 -6.00 -19.54 5.63
CA GLY A 211 -5.96 -20.22 4.35
C GLY A 211 -5.91 -19.24 3.17
N THR A 212 -6.76 -18.22 3.21
CA THR A 212 -6.77 -17.14 2.20
C THR A 212 -5.42 -16.43 2.08
N ILE A 213 -4.73 -16.24 3.19
CA ILE A 213 -3.42 -15.58 3.20
C ILE A 213 -2.35 -16.51 2.64
N ALA A 214 -2.17 -17.71 3.18
CA ALA A 214 -0.94 -18.47 2.95
C ALA A 214 -1.07 -20.00 3.01
N GLN A 215 -2.24 -20.58 2.71
CA GLN A 215 -2.29 -22.03 2.50
C GLN A 215 -1.40 -22.47 1.34
N ALA A 216 -0.97 -23.73 1.40
CA ALA A 216 -0.15 -24.37 0.39
C ALA A 216 -0.80 -24.26 -0.99
N THR A 217 0.02 -24.23 -2.03
CA THR A 217 -0.43 -24.05 -3.41
C THR A 217 0.48 -24.86 -4.32
N ASN A 218 -0.07 -25.43 -5.38
CA ASN A 218 0.57 -26.41 -6.26
C ASN A 218 0.80 -27.80 -5.66
N ASN A 219 -0.02 -28.21 -4.69
CA ASN A 219 0.11 -29.51 -4.01
C ASN A 219 -0.88 -30.59 -4.53
N LYS A 220 -1.66 -30.28 -5.58
CA LYS A 220 -2.72 -31.12 -6.17
C LYS A 220 -3.88 -31.47 -5.22
N TYR A 221 -4.09 -30.66 -4.18
CA TYR A 221 -5.14 -30.85 -3.21
C TYR A 221 -5.81 -29.51 -2.90
N GLY A 222 -7.09 -29.55 -2.56
CA GLY A 222 -7.78 -28.39 -2.01
C GLY A 222 -7.74 -27.13 -2.89
N VAL A 223 -7.29 -26.03 -2.29
CA VAL A 223 -7.39 -24.66 -2.82
C VAL A 223 -6.05 -23.91 -2.65
N ALA A 224 -5.90 -22.73 -3.27
CA ALA A 224 -4.68 -21.91 -3.22
C ALA A 224 -4.76 -20.70 -2.26
N GLY A 225 -3.60 -20.30 -1.72
CA GLY A 225 -3.42 -19.11 -0.87
C GLY A 225 -2.63 -18.01 -1.59
N ILE A 226 -2.80 -16.75 -1.20
CA ILE A 226 -2.22 -15.59 -1.93
C ILE A 226 -0.70 -15.50 -1.77
N ALA A 227 -0.20 -15.59 -0.55
CA ALA A 227 1.21 -15.51 -0.20
C ALA A 227 1.68 -16.85 0.35
N TYR A 228 1.55 -17.91 -0.45
CA TYR A 228 1.77 -19.31 -0.03
C TYR A 228 3.23 -19.66 0.37
N GLU A 229 4.20 -18.77 0.20
CA GLU A 229 5.56 -18.93 0.76
C GLU A 229 5.79 -18.09 2.05
N ALA A 230 4.81 -17.29 2.49
CA ALA A 230 4.86 -16.56 3.74
C ALA A 230 4.74 -17.49 4.95
N LYS A 231 5.10 -16.97 6.13
CA LYS A 231 4.90 -17.65 7.41
C LYS A 231 3.66 -17.11 8.09
N LEU A 232 2.92 -17.96 8.79
CA LEU A 232 1.77 -17.55 9.61
C LEU A 232 2.13 -17.52 11.10
N MET A 233 1.65 -16.48 11.80
CA MET A 233 1.69 -16.36 13.25
C MET A 233 0.25 -16.40 13.79
N PRO A 234 -0.22 -17.54 14.33
CA PRO A 234 -1.59 -17.68 14.81
C PRO A 234 -1.73 -17.03 16.19
N LEU A 235 -2.64 -16.06 16.32
CA LEU A 235 -2.91 -15.37 17.59
C LEU A 235 -4.40 -15.48 17.88
N LYS A 236 -4.75 -16.31 18.87
CA LYS A 236 -6.14 -16.53 19.26
C LYS A 236 -6.53 -15.49 20.31
N VAL A 237 -7.44 -14.61 19.93
CA VAL A 237 -8.04 -13.56 20.78
C VAL A 237 -9.56 -13.68 20.86
N LEU A 238 -10.15 -14.47 19.96
CA LEU A 238 -11.58 -14.78 19.97
C LEU A 238 -11.81 -16.21 20.47
N SER A 239 -12.78 -16.37 21.35
CA SER A 239 -13.23 -17.67 21.88
C SER A 239 -13.92 -18.51 20.79
N ALA A 240 -14.26 -19.77 21.13
CA ALA A 240 -15.04 -20.66 20.26
C ALA A 240 -16.39 -20.05 19.81
N TYR A 241 -16.92 -19.08 20.56
CA TYR A 241 -18.16 -18.36 20.24
C TYR A 241 -17.91 -17.08 19.41
N GLY A 242 -16.67 -16.82 19.00
CA GLY A 242 -16.30 -15.69 18.16
C GLY A 242 -16.21 -14.34 18.86
N GLY A 243 -16.32 -14.28 20.18
CA GLY A 243 -16.13 -13.05 20.97
C GLY A 243 -14.77 -13.00 21.67
N GLY A 244 -14.19 -11.81 21.75
CA GLY A 244 -12.93 -11.53 22.45
C GLY A 244 -12.85 -10.10 22.98
N THR A 245 -11.93 -9.85 23.89
CA THR A 245 -11.82 -8.55 24.55
C THR A 245 -10.82 -7.63 23.86
N VAL A 246 -11.01 -6.32 23.99
CA VAL A 246 -10.04 -5.34 23.48
C VAL A 246 -8.67 -5.51 24.12
N ALA A 247 -8.60 -5.87 25.40
CA ALA A 247 -7.33 -6.12 26.09
C ALA A 247 -6.54 -7.27 25.42
N ASP A 248 -7.19 -8.41 25.16
CA ASP A 248 -6.57 -9.54 24.45
C ASP A 248 -6.08 -9.15 23.05
N ILE A 249 -6.89 -8.37 22.32
CA ILE A 249 -6.55 -7.90 20.97
C ILE A 249 -5.35 -6.95 21.02
N ALA A 250 -5.34 -5.99 21.94
CA ALA A 250 -4.26 -5.03 22.10
C ALA A 250 -2.93 -5.73 22.43
N GLU A 251 -2.95 -6.71 23.34
CA GLU A 251 -1.79 -7.51 23.69
C GLU A 251 -1.32 -8.41 22.53
N ALA A 252 -2.24 -8.99 21.76
CA ALA A 252 -1.89 -9.75 20.57
C ALA A 252 -1.21 -8.89 19.50
N ILE A 253 -1.65 -7.64 19.30
CA ILE A 253 -1.01 -6.70 18.38
C ILE A 253 0.43 -6.40 18.82
N LYS A 254 0.64 -6.10 20.11
CA LYS A 254 1.98 -5.86 20.66
C LYS A 254 2.87 -7.10 20.55
N PHE A 255 2.34 -8.26 20.90
CA PHE A 255 3.03 -9.55 20.78
C PHE A 255 3.45 -9.83 19.33
N ALA A 256 2.56 -9.62 18.37
CA ALA A 256 2.86 -9.79 16.95
C ALA A 256 4.04 -8.92 16.52
N ALA A 257 4.00 -7.63 16.88
CA ALA A 257 5.07 -6.69 16.56
C ALA A 257 6.40 -7.08 17.24
N ASP A 258 6.37 -7.53 18.48
CA ASP A 258 7.55 -7.98 19.23
C ASP A 258 8.15 -9.28 18.71
N LYS A 259 7.32 -10.18 18.18
CA LYS A 259 7.76 -11.45 17.59
C LYS A 259 8.08 -11.35 16.10
N GLY A 260 8.11 -10.13 15.54
CA GLY A 260 8.55 -9.88 14.18
C GLY A 260 7.52 -10.25 13.12
N ALA A 261 6.22 -10.05 13.41
CA ALA A 261 5.21 -10.02 12.37
C ALA A 261 5.45 -8.81 11.45
N ASP A 262 5.35 -9.03 10.14
CA ASP A 262 5.49 -7.98 9.13
C ASP A 262 4.14 -7.35 8.76
N VAL A 263 3.09 -8.17 8.84
CA VAL A 263 1.70 -7.84 8.53
C VAL A 263 0.80 -8.45 9.61
N ILE A 264 -0.20 -7.71 10.08
CA ILE A 264 -1.25 -8.15 10.99
C ILE A 264 -2.58 -8.10 10.24
N ASN A 265 -3.32 -9.21 10.24
CA ASN A 265 -4.70 -9.26 9.77
C ASN A 265 -5.66 -9.42 10.97
N MET A 266 -6.67 -8.54 11.04
CA MET A 266 -7.76 -8.58 12.02
C MET A 266 -9.09 -8.67 11.29
N SER A 267 -9.58 -9.90 11.10
CA SER A 267 -10.89 -10.18 10.51
C SER A 267 -12.01 -10.17 11.56
N LEU A 268 -11.99 -9.14 12.39
CA LEU A 268 -12.85 -8.96 13.56
C LEU A 268 -13.21 -7.49 13.71
N GLY A 269 -14.25 -7.20 14.49
CA GLY A 269 -14.63 -5.82 14.74
C GLY A 269 -15.56 -5.67 15.93
N GLY A 270 -15.75 -4.42 16.34
CA GLY A 270 -16.64 -4.08 17.43
C GLY A 270 -17.03 -2.61 17.44
N GLY A 271 -18.02 -2.31 18.26
CA GLY A 271 -18.37 -0.94 18.59
C GLY A 271 -17.42 -0.38 19.66
N GLY A 272 -17.15 0.92 19.58
CA GLY A 272 -16.44 1.66 20.61
C GLY A 272 -14.95 1.82 20.33
N GLU A 273 -14.51 3.07 20.43
CA GLU A 273 -13.09 3.43 20.42
C GLU A 273 -12.50 3.13 21.81
N SER A 274 -11.42 2.35 21.83
CA SER A 274 -10.53 2.13 22.95
C SER A 274 -9.20 2.88 22.76
N GLN A 275 -8.72 3.52 23.82
CA GLN A 275 -7.41 4.14 23.83
C GLN A 275 -6.29 3.10 23.88
N LEU A 276 -6.46 2.01 24.64
CA LEU A 276 -5.48 0.92 24.73
C LEU A 276 -5.23 0.29 23.36
N LEU A 277 -6.29 -0.01 22.61
CA LEU A 277 -6.19 -0.59 21.28
C LEU A 277 -5.49 0.36 20.31
N LYS A 278 -5.80 1.66 20.38
CA LYS A 278 -5.12 2.68 19.58
C LYS A 278 -3.61 2.72 19.89
N GLN A 279 -3.22 2.67 21.17
CA GLN A 279 -1.81 2.66 21.56
C GLN A 279 -1.09 1.40 21.07
N ALA A 280 -1.74 0.23 21.10
CA ALA A 280 -1.19 -1.00 20.55
C ALA A 280 -0.98 -0.92 19.03
N ILE A 281 -1.94 -0.33 18.30
CA ILE A 281 -1.83 -0.07 16.85
C ILE A 281 -0.68 0.89 16.56
N ASP A 282 -0.60 2.02 17.28
CA ASP A 282 0.47 3.01 17.14
C ASP A 282 1.85 2.35 17.39
N TYR A 283 1.94 1.47 18.40
CA TYR A 283 3.15 0.71 18.72
C TYR A 283 3.56 -0.24 17.59
N ALA A 284 2.65 -1.08 17.12
CA ALA A 284 2.94 -2.01 16.02
C ALA A 284 3.32 -1.28 14.73
N HIS A 285 2.62 -0.18 14.41
CA HIS A 285 2.95 0.67 13.27
C HIS A 285 4.36 1.28 13.41
N SER A 286 4.73 1.77 14.61
CA SER A 286 6.08 2.31 14.86
C SER A 286 7.21 1.29 14.69
N LYS A 287 6.89 0.00 14.73
CA LYS A 287 7.81 -1.12 14.43
C LYS A 287 7.82 -1.53 12.95
N GLY A 288 7.12 -0.79 12.10
CA GLY A 288 7.04 -1.07 10.66
C GLY A 288 6.08 -2.22 10.31
N VAL A 289 5.12 -2.53 11.19
CA VAL A 289 4.13 -3.58 10.94
C VAL A 289 2.94 -3.00 10.17
N VAL A 290 2.52 -3.67 9.09
CA VAL A 290 1.31 -3.31 8.34
C VAL A 290 0.08 -3.86 9.05
N ILE A 291 -0.91 -3.04 9.33
CA ILE A 291 -2.10 -3.45 10.09
C ILE A 291 -3.32 -3.36 9.20
N ILE A 292 -4.06 -4.45 9.06
CA ILE A 292 -5.19 -4.57 8.12
C ILE A 292 -6.39 -5.11 8.88
N ALA A 293 -7.55 -4.48 8.70
CA ALA A 293 -8.77 -4.91 9.38
C ALA A 293 -10.01 -4.81 8.49
N ALA A 294 -10.97 -5.68 8.78
CA ALA A 294 -12.25 -5.73 8.09
C ALA A 294 -13.17 -4.56 8.49
N ALA A 295 -13.88 -3.97 7.52
CA ALA A 295 -14.67 -2.77 7.73
C ALA A 295 -15.99 -2.98 8.50
N GLY A 296 -16.54 -4.20 8.55
CA GLY A 296 -17.84 -4.51 9.15
C GLY A 296 -18.90 -4.96 8.12
N ASN A 297 -19.95 -5.65 8.58
CA ASN A 297 -20.97 -6.29 7.73
C ASN A 297 -22.40 -5.75 7.98
N GLU A 298 -22.53 -4.51 8.44
CA GLU A 298 -23.81 -3.89 8.82
C GLU A 298 -24.39 -2.96 7.73
N ASN A 299 -23.70 -2.83 6.59
CA ASN A 299 -23.99 -1.86 5.52
C ASN A 299 -24.10 -0.41 6.04
N GLU A 300 -23.25 -0.05 7.00
CA GLU A 300 -23.17 1.29 7.58
C GLU A 300 -22.17 2.17 6.82
N ASN A 301 -22.46 3.49 6.79
CA ASN A 301 -21.57 4.51 6.20
C ASN A 301 -20.43 4.91 7.16
N SER A 302 -19.84 3.91 7.81
CA SER A 302 -18.60 4.02 8.58
C SER A 302 -18.02 2.62 8.76
N ALA A 303 -16.69 2.50 8.68
CA ALA A 303 -16.03 1.29 9.14
C ALA A 303 -16.18 1.13 10.67
N ALA A 304 -16.20 -0.12 11.13
CA ALA A 304 -16.13 -0.50 12.54
C ALA A 304 -14.69 -0.34 13.07
N TYR A 305 -14.52 -0.43 14.38
CA TYR A 305 -13.18 -0.57 14.96
C TYR A 305 -12.77 -2.05 14.94
N PRO A 306 -11.50 -2.38 14.64
CA PRO A 306 -10.35 -1.49 14.55
C PRO A 306 -10.10 -0.86 13.17
N ALA A 307 -10.83 -1.23 12.11
CA ALA A 307 -10.60 -0.70 10.75
C ALA A 307 -10.65 0.83 10.64
N ARG A 308 -11.39 1.49 11.54
CA ARG A 308 -11.50 2.96 11.58
C ARG A 308 -10.31 3.68 12.21
N TYR A 309 -9.41 2.98 12.91
CA TYR A 309 -8.24 3.63 13.53
C TYR A 309 -7.25 4.15 12.49
N PRO A 310 -6.55 5.27 12.78
CA PRO A 310 -5.36 5.64 12.03
C PRO A 310 -4.36 4.48 11.98
N TYR A 311 -3.58 4.41 10.89
CA TYR A 311 -2.58 3.35 10.62
C TYR A 311 -3.13 1.95 10.36
N VAL A 312 -4.44 1.75 10.48
CA VAL A 312 -5.11 0.51 10.05
C VAL A 312 -5.62 0.70 8.63
N ILE A 313 -5.32 -0.26 7.76
CA ILE A 313 -5.88 -0.33 6.41
C ILE A 313 -7.26 -0.97 6.52
N GLY A 314 -8.32 -0.15 6.42
CA GLY A 314 -9.69 -0.63 6.49
C GLY A 314 -10.17 -1.20 5.15
N VAL A 315 -10.70 -2.43 5.19
CA VAL A 315 -11.03 -3.20 3.98
C VAL A 315 -12.54 -3.43 3.84
N SER A 316 -13.14 -2.90 2.78
CA SER A 316 -14.52 -3.21 2.38
C SER A 316 -14.58 -4.43 1.44
N ALA A 317 -15.76 -5.03 1.30
CA ALA A 317 -15.98 -6.24 0.53
C ALA A 317 -16.73 -5.97 -0.79
N PHE A 318 -16.33 -6.67 -1.85
CA PHE A 318 -17.07 -6.76 -3.12
C PHE A 318 -17.32 -8.22 -3.55
N GLY A 319 -18.32 -8.41 -4.42
CA GLY A 319 -18.72 -9.71 -4.97
C GLY A 319 -18.08 -10.08 -6.32
N PRO A 320 -18.42 -11.25 -6.89
CA PRO A 320 -17.89 -11.69 -8.19
C PRO A 320 -18.17 -10.71 -9.34
N ASP A 321 -19.32 -10.04 -9.30
CA ASP A 321 -19.72 -8.97 -10.22
C ASP A 321 -18.82 -7.73 -10.14
N GLY A 322 -18.07 -7.56 -9.04
CA GLY A 322 -17.27 -6.38 -8.77
C GLY A 322 -18.06 -5.26 -8.09
N GLU A 323 -19.31 -5.50 -7.71
CA GLU A 323 -20.09 -4.53 -6.96
C GLU A 323 -19.85 -4.70 -5.46
N LYS A 324 -20.02 -3.60 -4.70
CA LYS A 324 -19.92 -3.63 -3.24
C LYS A 324 -20.86 -4.69 -2.71
N ALA A 325 -20.34 -5.57 -1.85
CA ALA A 325 -21.15 -6.56 -1.20
C ALA A 325 -22.29 -5.86 -0.41
N PRO A 326 -23.54 -6.34 -0.48
CA PRO A 326 -24.69 -5.65 0.12
C PRO A 326 -24.52 -5.37 1.61
N TYR A 327 -23.83 -6.25 2.33
CA TYR A 327 -23.54 -6.15 3.76
C TYR A 327 -22.34 -5.25 4.10
N SER A 328 -21.43 -4.98 3.17
CA SER A 328 -20.17 -4.32 3.51
C SER A 328 -20.40 -2.90 4.03
N ASN A 329 -19.82 -2.58 5.18
CA ASN A 329 -19.65 -1.19 5.60
C ASN A 329 -18.77 -0.43 4.60
N PHE A 330 -18.96 0.89 4.56
CA PHE A 330 -18.35 1.80 3.62
C PHE A 330 -18.10 3.17 4.25
N GLY A 331 -17.56 4.13 3.50
CA GLY A 331 -17.42 5.50 3.99
C GLY A 331 -16.13 5.71 4.79
N ALA A 332 -16.23 6.45 5.89
CA ALA A 332 -15.05 6.80 6.68
C ALA A 332 -14.35 5.57 7.27
N GLY A 333 -13.02 5.50 7.13
CA GLY A 333 -12.21 4.37 7.58
C GLY A 333 -12.09 3.23 6.57
N VAL A 334 -12.63 3.36 5.36
CA VAL A 334 -12.37 2.41 4.25
C VAL A 334 -11.26 2.97 3.35
N ASP A 335 -10.19 2.20 3.20
CA ASP A 335 -9.01 2.56 2.41
C ASP A 335 -8.96 1.86 1.06
N ILE A 336 -9.44 0.62 0.99
CA ILE A 336 -9.43 -0.23 -0.19
C ILE A 336 -10.54 -1.28 -0.10
N SER A 337 -10.95 -1.84 -1.23
CA SER A 337 -11.89 -2.95 -1.29
C SER A 337 -11.24 -4.23 -1.82
N ALA A 338 -11.71 -5.38 -1.35
CA ALA A 338 -11.21 -6.69 -1.77
C ALA A 338 -12.34 -7.73 -1.89
N PRO A 339 -12.09 -8.90 -2.50
CA PRO A 339 -13.10 -9.95 -2.63
C PRO A 339 -13.56 -10.45 -1.25
N GLY A 340 -14.81 -10.17 -0.90
CA GLY A 340 -15.43 -10.68 0.34
C GLY A 340 -16.55 -11.67 0.10
N GLY A 341 -17.00 -11.80 -1.15
CA GLY A 341 -18.06 -12.73 -1.56
C GLY A 341 -19.47 -12.20 -1.38
N THR A 342 -20.40 -12.84 -2.08
CA THR A 342 -21.85 -12.61 -2.03
C THR A 342 -22.55 -13.94 -2.29
N ASP A 343 -23.89 -13.96 -2.30
CA ASP A 343 -24.67 -15.14 -2.68
C ASP A 343 -24.34 -15.67 -4.10
N ALA A 344 -23.79 -14.82 -4.97
CA ALA A 344 -23.33 -15.20 -6.29
C ALA A 344 -21.98 -15.94 -6.29
N GLY A 345 -21.21 -15.84 -5.21
CA GLY A 345 -19.91 -16.49 -5.07
C GLY A 345 -19.26 -16.20 -3.72
N ALA A 346 -19.15 -17.23 -2.89
CA ALA A 346 -18.45 -17.18 -1.62
C ALA A 346 -16.93 -17.35 -1.80
N ILE A 347 -16.15 -17.07 -0.74
CA ILE A 347 -14.71 -17.31 -0.69
C ILE A 347 -14.49 -18.71 -0.14
N LEU A 348 -14.08 -19.64 -1.01
CA LEU A 348 -13.87 -21.04 -0.67
C LEU A 348 -12.48 -21.26 -0.08
N GLN A 349 -12.40 -21.84 1.13
CA GLN A 349 -11.15 -22.36 1.71
C GLN A 349 -11.35 -23.68 2.48
N GLU A 350 -10.27 -24.44 2.71
CA GLU A 350 -10.27 -25.50 3.72
C GLU A 350 -10.24 -24.88 5.13
N THR A 351 -11.12 -25.36 6.00
CA THR A 351 -11.22 -24.94 7.39
C THR A 351 -11.77 -26.08 8.25
N ILE A 352 -12.16 -25.81 9.50
CA ILE A 352 -12.81 -26.78 10.39
C ILE A 352 -14.31 -26.46 10.58
N ASN A 353 -15.13 -27.49 10.81
CA ASN A 353 -16.53 -27.34 11.24
C ASN A 353 -16.63 -27.21 12.77
N GLU A 354 -17.87 -27.15 13.29
CA GLU A 354 -18.14 -27.06 14.74
C GLU A 354 -17.62 -28.27 15.52
N GLU A 355 -17.48 -29.44 14.87
CA GLU A 355 -16.90 -30.65 15.43
C GLU A 355 -15.36 -30.70 15.38
N GLY A 356 -14.72 -29.69 14.76
CA GLY A 356 -13.26 -29.62 14.57
C GLY A 356 -12.72 -30.48 13.42
N GLU A 357 -13.60 -31.01 12.55
CA GLU A 357 -13.24 -31.80 11.38
C GLU A 357 -12.93 -30.90 10.18
N SER A 358 -11.94 -31.31 9.37
CA SER A 358 -11.55 -30.55 8.17
C SER A 358 -12.63 -30.59 7.09
N VAL A 359 -13.02 -29.41 6.59
CA VAL A 359 -14.07 -29.21 5.59
C VAL A 359 -13.71 -28.07 4.63
N PHE A 360 -14.22 -28.14 3.40
CA PHE A 360 -14.14 -27.02 2.46
C PHE A 360 -15.40 -26.16 2.55
N LEU A 361 -15.22 -24.90 2.91
CA LEU A 361 -16.30 -23.96 3.22
C LEU A 361 -16.14 -22.63 2.48
N GLY A 362 -17.20 -22.22 1.81
CA GLY A 362 -17.38 -20.89 1.25
C GLY A 362 -17.94 -19.94 2.31
N LEU A 363 -17.17 -18.92 2.67
CA LEU A 363 -17.61 -17.85 3.58
C LEU A 363 -17.76 -16.52 2.85
N GLN A 364 -18.58 -15.64 3.41
CA GLN A 364 -18.81 -14.29 2.90
C GLN A 364 -18.67 -13.28 4.03
N GLY A 365 -17.96 -12.19 3.78
CA GLY A 365 -17.78 -11.11 4.76
C GLY A 365 -16.61 -10.20 4.44
N THR A 366 -16.57 -9.02 5.06
CA THR A 366 -15.36 -8.20 5.12
C THR A 366 -14.21 -8.94 5.80
N SER A 367 -14.52 -9.88 6.70
CA SER A 367 -13.58 -10.85 7.26
C SER A 367 -12.84 -11.71 6.23
N MET A 368 -13.45 -11.97 5.07
CA MET A 368 -12.81 -12.68 3.96
C MET A 368 -12.13 -11.71 2.99
N ALA A 369 -12.52 -10.44 2.95
CA ALA A 369 -11.87 -9.41 2.16
C ALA A 369 -10.51 -8.96 2.77
N SER A 370 -10.47 -8.75 4.09
CA SER A 370 -9.24 -8.36 4.82
C SER A 370 -8.02 -9.27 4.53
N PRO A 371 -8.11 -10.62 4.60
CA PRO A 371 -6.98 -11.49 4.33
C PRO A 371 -6.48 -11.43 2.88
N HIS A 372 -7.31 -11.01 1.92
CA HIS A 372 -6.83 -10.75 0.57
C HIS A 372 -5.82 -9.61 0.54
N VAL A 373 -6.14 -8.51 1.23
CA VAL A 373 -5.24 -7.35 1.35
C VAL A 373 -3.99 -7.74 2.13
N ALA A 374 -4.12 -8.54 3.19
CA ALA A 374 -2.97 -9.03 3.96
C ALA A 374 -2.02 -9.92 3.14
N GLY A 375 -2.58 -10.83 2.33
CA GLY A 375 -1.80 -11.64 1.40
C GLY A 375 -1.05 -10.78 0.38
N VAL A 376 -1.72 -9.81 -0.25
CA VAL A 376 -1.08 -8.92 -1.23
C VAL A 376 -0.04 -7.99 -0.58
N ALA A 377 -0.31 -7.48 0.63
CA ALA A 377 0.66 -6.71 1.39
C ALA A 377 1.93 -7.53 1.68
N ALA A 378 1.78 -8.83 1.99
CA ALA A 378 2.91 -9.73 2.16
C ALA A 378 3.69 -9.95 0.84
N LEU A 379 3.02 -10.06 -0.31
CA LEU A 379 3.69 -10.12 -1.61
C LEU A 379 4.50 -8.84 -1.89
N VAL A 380 3.92 -7.67 -1.63
CA VAL A 380 4.59 -6.36 -1.79
C VAL A 380 5.80 -6.24 -0.85
N LYS A 381 5.65 -6.64 0.41
CA LYS A 381 6.74 -6.60 1.40
C LYS A 381 7.89 -7.54 1.05
N ALA A 382 7.58 -8.72 0.50
CA ALA A 382 8.59 -9.65 -0.03
C ALA A 382 9.38 -9.08 -1.23
N LYS A 383 8.88 -8.02 -1.89
CA LYS A 383 9.62 -7.27 -2.91
C LYS A 383 10.49 -6.16 -2.34
N GLY A 384 10.58 -5.99 -1.03
CA GLY A 384 11.55 -5.09 -0.40
C GLY A 384 10.99 -3.72 -0.01
N ILE A 385 9.70 -3.46 -0.20
CA ILE A 385 9.04 -2.31 0.43
C ILE A 385 8.72 -2.69 1.88
N GLN A 386 9.36 -2.03 2.84
CA GLN A 386 9.26 -2.41 4.26
C GLN A 386 8.28 -1.52 5.04
N GLU A 387 8.23 -0.22 4.71
CA GLU A 387 7.49 0.78 5.48
C GLU A 387 5.97 0.66 5.26
N PRO A 388 5.14 0.66 6.32
CA PRO A 388 3.69 0.50 6.22
C PRO A 388 3.01 1.53 5.31
N GLU A 389 3.43 2.78 5.36
CA GLU A 389 2.85 3.87 4.57
C GLU A 389 3.15 3.72 3.08
N GLU A 390 4.35 3.22 2.74
CA GLU A 390 4.71 2.91 1.36
C GLU A 390 3.89 1.73 0.83
N ILE A 391 3.66 0.71 1.64
CA ILE A 391 2.80 -0.43 1.29
C ILE A 391 1.36 0.03 1.06
N LEU A 392 0.80 0.84 1.96
CA LEU A 392 -0.54 1.41 1.79
C LEU A 392 -0.62 2.24 0.49
N LYS A 393 0.40 3.06 0.22
CA LYS A 393 0.48 3.85 -1.01
C LYS A 393 0.50 2.96 -2.25
N VAL A 394 1.31 1.90 -2.26
CA VAL A 394 1.36 0.94 -3.37
C VAL A 394 0.01 0.26 -3.57
N LEU A 395 -0.63 -0.20 -2.51
CA LEU A 395 -1.96 -0.82 -2.57
C LEU A 395 -3.00 0.14 -3.15
N LYS A 396 -3.03 1.40 -2.69
CA LYS A 396 -3.96 2.43 -3.19
C LYS A 396 -3.69 2.82 -4.64
N GLN A 397 -2.42 2.98 -5.03
CA GLN A 397 -2.04 3.38 -6.39
C GLN A 397 -2.24 2.26 -7.43
N SER A 398 -2.14 1.00 -7.00
CA SER A 398 -2.33 -0.15 -7.88
C SER A 398 -3.78 -0.63 -7.97
N ALA A 399 -4.64 -0.18 -7.05
CA ALA A 399 -6.05 -0.54 -7.03
C ALA A 399 -6.75 -0.18 -8.36
N ARG A 400 -7.70 -1.03 -8.79
CA ARG A 400 -8.57 -0.74 -9.93
C ARG A 400 -9.59 0.30 -9.47
N VAL A 401 -9.40 1.53 -9.93
CA VAL A 401 -10.25 2.67 -9.57
C VAL A 401 -11.66 2.46 -10.12
N ILE A 402 -12.66 2.57 -9.24
CA ILE A 402 -14.07 2.61 -9.60
C ILE A 402 -14.47 4.08 -9.79
N LYS A 403 -15.04 4.39 -10.95
CA LYS A 403 -15.54 5.74 -11.25
C LYS A 403 -16.82 5.98 -10.46
N ASP A 404 -17.04 7.23 -10.07
CA ASP A 404 -18.27 7.70 -9.42
C ASP A 404 -18.56 7.07 -8.03
N ASP A 405 -17.52 6.84 -7.23
CA ASP A 405 -17.65 6.39 -5.83
C ASP A 405 -17.84 7.53 -4.82
N SER A 406 -18.95 8.25 -4.94
CA SER A 406 -19.23 9.43 -4.10
C SER A 406 -19.39 9.14 -2.60
N LEU A 407 -19.68 7.90 -2.23
CA LEU A 407 -19.93 7.48 -0.85
C LEU A 407 -18.77 6.65 -0.26
N ASN A 408 -17.66 6.51 -0.99
CA ASN A 408 -16.47 5.76 -0.58
C ASN A 408 -16.79 4.28 -0.24
N TYR A 409 -17.45 3.60 -1.16
CA TYR A 409 -17.71 2.17 -1.12
C TYR A 409 -16.45 1.32 -1.29
N TYR A 410 -15.51 1.80 -2.10
CA TYR A 410 -14.34 1.03 -2.54
C TYR A 410 -13.01 1.59 -2.04
N GLY A 411 -12.99 2.69 -1.29
CA GLY A 411 -11.74 3.34 -0.90
C GLY A 411 -11.00 3.87 -2.13
N ALA A 412 -9.72 3.51 -2.27
CA ALA A 412 -8.95 3.78 -3.48
C ALA A 412 -9.38 2.93 -4.70
N GLY A 413 -10.16 1.87 -4.50
CA GLY A 413 -10.63 0.97 -5.55
C GLY A 413 -10.55 -0.50 -5.16
N GLN A 414 -10.66 -1.38 -6.15
CA GLN A 414 -10.56 -2.83 -5.96
C GLN A 414 -9.11 -3.29 -5.95
N LEU A 415 -8.77 -4.15 -4.98
CA LEU A 415 -7.44 -4.74 -4.84
C LEU A 415 -6.95 -5.39 -6.14
N ASN A 416 -5.69 -5.15 -6.49
CA ASN A 416 -5.04 -5.69 -7.68
C ASN A 416 -3.61 -6.16 -7.34
N ALA A 417 -3.44 -7.46 -7.15
CA ALA A 417 -2.18 -8.08 -6.76
C ALA A 417 -1.10 -7.91 -7.84
N GLU A 418 -1.44 -8.10 -9.12
CA GLU A 418 -0.53 -7.94 -10.25
C GLU A 418 0.07 -6.53 -10.27
N ALA A 419 -0.80 -5.51 -10.25
CA ALA A 419 -0.37 -4.12 -10.32
C ALA A 419 0.42 -3.72 -9.07
N ALA A 420 0.04 -4.20 -7.88
CA ALA A 420 0.74 -3.93 -6.63
C ALA A 420 2.17 -4.46 -6.64
N VAL A 421 2.35 -5.74 -7.00
CA VAL A 421 3.68 -6.38 -7.05
C VAL A 421 4.53 -5.78 -8.17
N LYS A 422 3.94 -5.46 -9.32
CA LYS A 422 4.66 -4.79 -10.42
C LYS A 422 5.18 -3.42 -9.97
N LEU A 423 4.31 -2.60 -9.36
CA LEU A 423 4.67 -1.28 -8.85
C LEU A 423 5.73 -1.38 -7.75
N ALA A 424 5.64 -2.38 -6.86
CA ALA A 424 6.64 -2.62 -5.83
C ALA A 424 8.02 -3.00 -6.38
N THR A 425 8.06 -3.47 -7.63
CA THR A 425 9.31 -3.84 -8.31
C THR A 425 9.85 -2.69 -9.17
N ASP A 426 9.05 -1.66 -9.48
CA ASP A 426 9.46 -0.54 -10.33
C ASP A 426 10.47 0.36 -9.58
N GLY A 427 11.77 0.16 -9.85
CA GLY A 427 12.87 0.98 -9.32
C GLY A 427 14.01 0.20 -8.68
N GLN A 428 13.84 -1.11 -8.42
CA GLN A 428 14.90 -1.97 -7.92
C GLN A 428 15.81 -2.47 -9.05
N ILE A 429 17.12 -2.52 -8.82
CA ILE A 429 18.04 -3.23 -9.74
C ILE A 429 18.07 -4.69 -9.28
N SER A 430 17.21 -5.53 -9.85
CA SER A 430 17.38 -6.97 -9.76
C SER A 430 17.80 -7.57 -11.10
N PHE A 431 18.45 -8.74 -11.07
CA PHE A 431 18.74 -9.51 -12.27
C PHE A 431 17.45 -9.81 -13.07
N GLN A 432 16.32 -9.97 -12.38
CA GLN A 432 15.01 -10.17 -13.01
C GLN A 432 14.51 -8.90 -13.70
N ASP A 433 14.79 -7.71 -13.17
CA ASP A 433 14.45 -6.42 -13.81
C ASP A 433 15.26 -6.18 -15.07
N PHE A 434 16.54 -6.53 -15.06
CA PHE A 434 17.38 -6.48 -16.24
C PHE A 434 16.82 -7.39 -17.35
N PHE A 435 16.53 -8.66 -17.05
CA PHE A 435 15.97 -9.59 -18.05
C PHE A 435 14.57 -9.20 -18.53
N ARG A 436 13.73 -8.65 -17.66
CA ARG A 436 12.42 -8.10 -18.03
C ARG A 436 12.56 -6.93 -18.98
N TRP A 437 13.42 -5.96 -18.65
CA TRP A 437 13.72 -4.85 -19.56
C TRP A 437 14.30 -5.34 -20.89
N LEU A 438 15.14 -6.37 -20.86
CA LEU A 438 15.74 -7.00 -22.05
C LEU A 438 14.66 -7.67 -22.92
N ARG A 439 13.68 -8.33 -22.31
CA ARG A 439 12.51 -8.91 -22.99
C ARG A 439 11.62 -7.83 -23.59
N ASP A 440 11.20 -6.87 -22.78
CA ASP A 440 10.18 -5.89 -23.14
C ASP A 440 10.68 -4.91 -24.22
N ASN A 441 11.99 -4.71 -24.34
CA ASN A 441 12.63 -3.93 -25.41
C ASN A 441 13.11 -4.80 -26.60
N GLY A 442 12.77 -6.09 -26.63
CA GLY A 442 13.04 -6.97 -27.77
C GLY A 442 14.48 -7.46 -27.91
N TYR A 443 15.35 -7.20 -26.93
CA TYR A 443 16.75 -7.61 -26.93
C TYR A 443 16.95 -9.11 -26.68
N LEU A 444 15.90 -9.86 -26.32
CA LEU A 444 15.98 -11.33 -26.24
C LEU A 444 15.92 -12.02 -27.62
N ASN A 445 15.65 -11.28 -28.70
CA ASN A 445 15.62 -11.84 -30.04
C ASN A 445 17.06 -12.19 -30.51
N PRO A 446 17.37 -13.45 -30.86
CA PRO A 446 18.68 -13.83 -31.36
C PRO A 446 19.11 -13.06 -32.61
N GLY A 447 18.14 -12.67 -33.45
CA GLY A 447 18.40 -11.84 -34.64
C GLY A 447 19.08 -10.52 -34.30
N PHE A 448 18.70 -9.86 -33.20
CA PHE A 448 19.31 -8.60 -32.77
C PHE A 448 20.82 -8.73 -32.51
N TRP A 449 21.27 -9.86 -31.98
CA TRP A 449 22.67 -10.10 -31.63
C TRP A 449 23.51 -10.62 -32.80
N ILE A 450 22.86 -11.28 -33.76
CA ILE A 450 23.53 -11.92 -34.90
C ILE A 450 23.63 -10.97 -36.10
N ASP A 451 22.75 -9.97 -36.20
CA ASP A 451 22.77 -9.00 -37.29
C ASP A 451 24.01 -8.07 -37.16
N GLY A 452 24.87 -8.03 -38.18
CA GLY A 452 26.09 -7.18 -38.18
C GLY A 452 27.40 -7.85 -37.73
N GLY A 453 27.42 -9.17 -37.45
CA GLY A 453 28.64 -9.95 -37.21
C GLY A 453 29.32 -9.72 -35.85
N ALA A 454 30.36 -10.53 -35.55
CA ALA A 454 31.02 -10.58 -34.23
C ALA A 454 31.62 -9.23 -33.76
N VAL A 455 31.95 -8.34 -34.70
CA VAL A 455 32.52 -7.02 -34.41
C VAL A 455 31.48 -6.06 -33.79
N ALA A 456 30.19 -6.26 -34.09
CA ALA A 456 29.10 -5.44 -33.54
C ALA A 456 28.63 -5.91 -32.15
N LEU A 457 29.06 -7.09 -31.68
CA LEU A 457 28.57 -7.71 -30.45
C LEU A 457 28.96 -6.90 -29.20
N LEU A 458 30.24 -6.55 -29.06
CA LEU A 458 30.76 -5.79 -27.92
C LEU A 458 30.13 -4.39 -27.80
N PRO A 459 30.04 -3.59 -28.89
CA PRO A 459 29.30 -2.33 -28.87
C PRO A 459 27.81 -2.48 -28.52
N LYS A 460 27.14 -3.54 -29.02
CA LYS A 460 25.73 -3.82 -28.69
C LYS A 460 25.55 -4.17 -27.22
N ILE A 461 26.45 -4.98 -26.64
CA ILE A 461 26.44 -5.28 -25.20
C ILE A 461 26.59 -3.99 -24.40
N LEU A 462 27.59 -3.17 -24.71
CA LEU A 462 27.83 -1.89 -24.04
C LEU A 462 26.65 -0.94 -24.19
N MET A 463 26.02 -0.89 -25.36
CA MET A 463 24.84 -0.08 -25.62
C MET A 463 23.64 -0.57 -24.80
N VAL A 464 23.35 -1.87 -24.78
CA VAL A 464 22.22 -2.47 -24.04
C VAL A 464 22.40 -2.27 -22.53
N VAL A 465 23.59 -2.56 -21.99
CA VAL A 465 23.91 -2.33 -20.58
C VAL A 465 23.90 -0.84 -20.25
N GLY A 466 24.51 0.00 -21.08
CA GLY A 466 24.54 1.45 -20.90
C GLY A 466 23.15 2.08 -20.95
N SER A 467 22.28 1.61 -21.84
CA SER A 467 20.89 2.09 -21.98
C SER A 467 20.04 1.69 -20.78
N TYR A 468 20.23 0.48 -20.25
CA TYR A 468 19.59 0.05 -19.01
C TYR A 468 20.03 0.90 -17.81
N LEU A 469 21.35 1.10 -17.64
CA LEU A 469 21.91 1.93 -16.57
C LEU A 469 21.48 3.39 -16.68
N LEU A 470 21.40 3.94 -17.89
CA LEU A 470 20.92 5.29 -18.14
C LEU A 470 19.42 5.42 -17.86
N ALA A 471 18.59 4.49 -18.35
CA ALA A 471 17.16 4.47 -18.08
C ALA A 471 16.86 4.33 -16.57
N TRP A 472 17.64 3.51 -15.86
CA TRP A 472 17.59 3.39 -14.42
C TRP A 472 18.00 4.70 -13.72
N PHE A 473 19.16 5.27 -14.08
CA PHE A 473 19.65 6.52 -13.51
C PHE A 473 18.64 7.65 -13.68
N LEU A 474 18.02 7.74 -14.86
CA LEU A 474 16.96 8.70 -15.14
C LEU A 474 15.72 8.43 -14.26
N ARG A 475 15.26 7.18 -14.12
CA ARG A 475 14.10 6.86 -13.26
C ARG A 475 14.33 7.16 -11.78
N VAL A 476 15.54 6.92 -11.27
CA VAL A 476 15.86 7.08 -9.83
C VAL A 476 16.09 8.54 -9.46
N TYR A 477 16.86 9.28 -10.25
CA TYR A 477 17.27 10.64 -9.90
C TYR A 477 16.40 11.73 -10.53
N PHE A 478 15.56 11.36 -11.50
CA PHE A 478 14.70 12.28 -12.24
C PHE A 478 13.29 11.67 -12.41
N PRO A 479 12.46 11.66 -11.35
CA PRO A 479 11.11 11.09 -11.40
C PRO A 479 10.17 12.02 -12.19
N PHE A 480 10.31 12.06 -13.52
CA PHE A 480 9.44 12.84 -14.40
C PHE A 480 8.36 11.97 -15.05
N ALA A 481 7.18 12.55 -15.27
CA ALA A 481 6.27 12.09 -16.32
C ALA A 481 6.85 12.55 -17.67
N TRP A 482 7.31 11.60 -18.50
CA TRP A 482 7.92 11.92 -19.79
C TRP A 482 6.90 12.63 -20.69
N SER A 483 7.12 13.93 -20.94
CA SER A 483 6.23 14.74 -21.77
C SER A 483 6.90 15.13 -23.09
N TRP A 484 6.09 15.38 -24.11
CA TRP A 484 6.58 15.85 -25.41
C TRP A 484 7.28 17.22 -25.30
N SER A 485 6.83 18.09 -24.39
CA SER A 485 7.47 19.39 -24.15
C SER A 485 8.83 19.26 -23.48
N LEU A 486 8.99 18.33 -22.53
CA LEU A 486 10.29 18.03 -21.93
C LEU A 486 11.27 17.46 -22.97
N SER A 487 10.81 16.51 -23.78
CA SER A 487 11.64 15.84 -24.80
C SER A 487 12.09 16.82 -25.88
N SER A 488 11.17 17.66 -26.38
CA SER A 488 11.50 18.67 -27.38
C SER A 488 12.44 19.75 -26.84
N GLY A 489 12.26 20.15 -25.57
CA GLY A 489 13.22 21.02 -24.89
C GLY A 489 14.60 20.39 -24.79
N LEU A 490 14.69 19.14 -24.34
CA LEU A 490 15.97 18.44 -24.19
C LEU A 490 16.72 18.30 -25.51
N ILE A 491 16.02 17.95 -26.60
CA ILE A 491 16.60 17.90 -27.95
C ILE A 491 17.10 19.29 -28.37
N PHE A 492 16.26 20.32 -28.22
CA PHE A 492 16.59 21.70 -28.59
C PHE A 492 17.80 22.23 -27.81
N GLY A 493 17.91 21.92 -26.52
CA GLY A 493 19.03 22.33 -25.68
C GLY A 493 20.33 21.56 -25.93
N SER A 494 20.26 20.27 -26.32
CA SER A 494 21.43 19.39 -26.40
C SER A 494 22.06 19.26 -27.78
N SER A 495 21.26 18.90 -28.80
CA SER A 495 21.76 18.57 -30.14
C SER A 495 21.09 19.36 -31.26
N GLY A 496 19.98 20.03 -30.97
CA GLY A 496 19.07 20.49 -32.02
C GLY A 496 18.57 19.34 -32.89
N LEU A 497 17.95 19.65 -34.02
CA LEU A 497 17.58 18.66 -35.04
C LEU A 497 18.81 18.35 -35.92
N PHE A 498 19.88 17.81 -35.34
CA PHE A 498 21.21 17.69 -35.95
C PHE A 498 21.23 17.15 -37.39
N PHE A 499 20.30 16.26 -37.73
CA PHE A 499 20.15 15.69 -39.08
C PHE A 499 19.81 16.74 -40.16
N LEU A 500 19.19 17.86 -39.79
CA LEU A 500 18.91 18.98 -40.71
C LEU A 500 20.20 19.62 -41.22
N GLN A 501 21.30 19.59 -40.46
CA GLN A 501 22.59 20.11 -40.93
C GLN A 501 23.14 19.33 -42.13
N GLY A 502 22.75 18.07 -42.29
CA GLY A 502 23.15 17.20 -43.41
C GLY A 502 22.29 17.34 -44.66
N ILE A 503 21.19 18.11 -44.62
CA ILE A 503 20.31 18.33 -45.76
C ILE A 503 20.87 19.45 -46.61
N TYR A 504 21.33 19.11 -47.82
CA TYR A 504 21.78 20.08 -48.81
C TYR A 504 20.78 20.18 -49.96
N ILE A 505 20.09 21.32 -50.04
CA ILE A 505 19.21 21.65 -51.17
C ILE A 505 19.91 22.67 -52.06
N PHE A 506 20.14 22.30 -53.32
CA PHE A 506 20.72 23.17 -54.35
C PHE A 506 19.84 24.43 -54.50
N ASP A 507 20.47 25.61 -54.60
CA ASP A 507 19.86 26.95 -54.71
C ASP A 507 19.11 27.52 -53.47
N LEU A 508 19.09 26.83 -52.32
CA LEU A 508 18.55 27.41 -51.07
C LEU A 508 19.64 27.88 -50.10
N PRO A 509 19.40 28.96 -49.34
CA PRO A 509 20.26 29.32 -48.20
C PRO A 509 20.28 28.17 -47.18
N GLN A 510 21.48 27.71 -46.82
CA GLN A 510 21.67 26.57 -45.91
C GLN A 510 21.56 26.96 -44.43
N TRP A 511 21.62 28.27 -44.12
CA TRP A 511 21.62 28.77 -42.76
C TRP A 511 20.35 28.38 -41.94
N PRO A 512 19.13 28.28 -42.49
CA PRO A 512 17.95 27.88 -41.72
C PRO A 512 18.06 26.42 -41.23
N PHE A 513 18.55 25.53 -42.08
CA PHE A 513 18.77 24.12 -41.73
C PHE A 513 19.90 23.96 -40.70
N ARG A 514 20.94 24.80 -40.79
CA ARG A 514 22.02 24.84 -39.78
C ARG A 514 21.52 25.37 -38.44
N VAL A 515 20.71 26.43 -38.43
CA VAL A 515 20.13 26.99 -37.20
C VAL A 515 19.18 26.00 -36.53
N LEU A 516 18.25 25.40 -37.27
CA LEU A 516 17.32 24.39 -36.74
C LEU A 516 18.03 23.11 -36.30
N GLY A 517 19.15 22.80 -36.96
CA GLY A 517 19.97 21.65 -36.64
C GLY A 517 20.97 21.87 -35.51
N SER A 518 21.07 23.07 -34.94
CA SER A 518 22.04 23.37 -33.87
C SER A 518 21.41 23.37 -32.49
N SER A 519 22.18 22.94 -31.51
CA SER A 519 21.82 23.10 -30.10
C SER A 519 21.90 24.58 -29.67
N ILE A 520 21.26 24.92 -28.54
CA ILE A 520 21.32 26.29 -27.98
C ILE A 520 22.78 26.82 -27.87
N PRO A 521 23.76 26.06 -27.36
CA PRO A 521 25.14 26.53 -27.28
C PRO A 521 25.80 26.80 -28.64
N GLU A 522 25.39 26.06 -29.68
CA GLU A 522 25.94 26.15 -31.05
C GLU A 522 25.26 27.23 -31.90
N LEU A 523 24.14 27.81 -31.45
CA LEU A 523 23.46 28.89 -32.19
C LEU A 523 24.37 30.11 -32.43
N GLY A 524 25.25 30.41 -31.48
CA GLY A 524 26.25 31.47 -31.67
C GLY A 524 27.23 31.17 -32.80
N ASN A 525 27.56 29.89 -33.01
CA ASN A 525 28.53 29.41 -34.00
C ASN A 525 27.94 29.46 -35.41
N THR A 526 26.67 29.09 -35.55
CA THR A 526 25.98 29.10 -36.85
C THR A 526 25.75 30.49 -37.41
N ILE A 527 25.50 31.47 -36.54
CA ILE A 527 25.31 32.87 -36.95
C ILE A 527 26.64 33.51 -37.35
N GLN A 528 27.74 33.14 -36.71
CA GLN A 528 29.06 33.75 -36.90
C GLN A 528 30.00 32.97 -37.84
N GLY A 529 29.65 31.72 -38.18
CA GLY A 529 30.44 30.88 -39.10
C GLY A 529 31.75 30.36 -38.51
N THR A 530 31.84 30.18 -37.20
CA THR A 530 33.06 29.71 -36.51
C THR A 530 32.84 28.36 -35.82
N GLY A 531 33.92 27.60 -35.60
CA GLY A 531 33.86 26.31 -34.88
C GLY A 531 33.86 26.45 -33.35
N ALA A 532 34.33 27.58 -32.80
CA ALA A 532 34.42 27.80 -31.36
C ALA A 532 33.09 28.29 -30.80
N LEU A 533 32.67 27.72 -29.66
CA LEU A 533 31.45 28.08 -28.94
C LEU A 533 31.45 29.56 -28.54
N ASN A 534 30.33 30.25 -28.78
CA ASN A 534 30.13 31.62 -28.30
C ASN A 534 29.87 31.61 -26.78
N PRO A 535 30.61 32.37 -25.96
CA PRO A 535 30.49 32.32 -24.50
C PRO A 535 29.13 32.74 -23.95
N ILE A 536 28.32 33.51 -24.71
CA ILE A 536 26.96 33.89 -24.30
C ILE A 536 26.02 32.69 -24.47
N PHE A 537 26.06 32.04 -25.64
CA PHE A 537 25.21 30.90 -25.95
C PHE A 537 25.66 29.64 -25.19
N ALA A 538 26.96 29.47 -24.98
CA ALA A 538 27.56 28.40 -24.20
C ALA A 538 27.58 28.70 -22.69
N SER A 539 26.51 29.33 -22.18
CA SER A 539 26.36 29.66 -20.76
C SER A 539 24.94 29.39 -20.26
N VAL A 540 24.76 29.47 -18.94
CA VAL A 540 23.45 29.35 -18.29
C VAL A 540 22.50 30.52 -18.58
N LEU A 541 22.97 31.59 -19.25
CA LEU A 541 22.18 32.81 -19.47
C LEU A 541 20.90 32.56 -20.28
N ILE A 542 20.98 31.83 -21.39
CA ILE A 542 19.80 31.49 -22.21
C ILE A 542 18.81 30.61 -21.42
N PRO A 543 19.26 29.54 -20.73
CA PRO A 543 18.42 28.81 -19.77
C PRO A 543 17.74 29.69 -18.72
N ILE A 544 18.43 30.66 -18.11
CA ILE A 544 17.83 31.59 -17.14
C ILE A 544 16.69 32.38 -17.76
N VAL A 545 16.89 32.91 -18.97
CA VAL A 545 15.85 33.67 -19.69
C VAL A 545 14.66 32.78 -20.04
N LEU A 546 14.90 31.57 -20.57
CA LEU A 546 13.84 30.61 -20.88
C LEU A 546 13.04 30.22 -19.64
N MET A 547 13.72 29.99 -18.52
CA MET A 547 13.08 29.67 -17.25
C MET A 547 12.28 30.86 -16.72
N ALA A 548 12.81 32.08 -16.74
CA ALA A 548 12.07 33.27 -16.32
C ALA A 548 10.78 33.49 -17.13
N LEU A 549 10.79 33.19 -18.43
CA LEU A 549 9.64 33.38 -19.32
C LEU A 549 8.59 32.27 -19.22
N LEU A 550 9.02 31.01 -19.07
CA LEU A 550 8.15 29.86 -19.29
C LEU A 550 7.79 29.09 -18.01
N LEU A 551 8.47 29.34 -16.89
CA LEU A 551 8.23 28.60 -15.64
C LEU A 551 6.79 28.76 -15.13
N GLY A 552 6.16 29.91 -15.37
CA GLY A 552 4.76 30.16 -15.01
C GLY A 552 3.72 29.48 -15.91
N HIS A 553 4.13 28.84 -17.01
CA HIS A 553 3.22 28.25 -17.98
C HIS A 553 3.10 26.72 -17.79
N PRO A 554 1.89 26.14 -17.69
CA PRO A 554 1.69 24.72 -17.33
C PRO A 554 2.38 23.72 -18.26
N ASN A 555 2.36 23.95 -19.58
CA ASN A 555 2.97 23.06 -20.57
C ASN A 555 4.41 23.44 -20.96
N TRP A 556 4.71 24.74 -21.05
CA TRP A 556 5.99 25.25 -21.56
C TRP A 556 7.09 25.32 -20.49
N LYS A 557 6.76 25.26 -19.20
CA LYS A 557 7.76 25.11 -18.13
C LYS A 557 8.64 23.87 -18.35
N TRP A 558 8.04 22.78 -18.82
CA TRP A 558 8.75 21.53 -19.11
C TRP A 558 9.70 21.66 -20.30
N PHE A 559 9.34 22.48 -21.30
CA PHE A 559 10.25 22.81 -22.39
C PHE A 559 11.47 23.60 -21.91
N ALA A 560 11.29 24.55 -20.99
CA ALA A 560 12.39 25.31 -20.41
C ALA A 560 13.30 24.45 -19.51
N ILE A 561 12.71 23.58 -18.68
CA ILE A 561 13.46 22.61 -17.86
C ILE A 561 14.25 21.65 -18.76
N GLY A 562 13.59 21.09 -19.79
CA GLY A 562 14.21 20.20 -20.77
C GLY A 562 15.37 20.87 -21.51
N SER A 563 15.16 22.09 -22.01
CA SER A 563 16.20 22.88 -22.69
C SER A 563 17.39 23.16 -21.79
N THR A 564 17.14 23.46 -20.50
CA THR A 564 18.19 23.70 -19.52
C THR A 564 19.05 22.45 -19.28
N LEU A 565 18.42 21.28 -19.15
CA LEU A 565 19.13 20.00 -19.02
C LEU A 565 19.88 19.63 -20.30
N GLY A 566 19.28 19.90 -21.46
CA GLY A 566 19.92 19.70 -22.76
C GLY A 566 21.20 20.53 -22.91
N VAL A 567 21.15 21.81 -22.53
CA VAL A 567 22.32 22.70 -22.52
C VAL A 567 23.40 22.16 -21.58
N ALA A 568 23.02 21.72 -20.37
CA ALA A 568 23.99 21.13 -19.43
C ALA A 568 24.71 19.92 -20.03
N ALA A 569 23.99 19.04 -20.73
CA ALA A 569 24.56 17.89 -21.42
C ALA A 569 25.51 18.31 -22.55
N CYS A 570 25.08 19.22 -23.43
CA CYS A 570 25.90 19.76 -24.53
C CYS A 570 27.22 20.34 -24.01
N LEU A 571 27.16 21.24 -23.02
CA LEU A 571 28.35 21.88 -22.46
C LEU A 571 29.29 20.86 -21.80
N THR A 572 28.75 19.83 -21.15
CA THR A 572 29.56 18.75 -20.55
C THR A 572 30.31 17.97 -21.62
N VAL A 573 29.62 17.61 -22.71
CA VAL A 573 30.23 16.89 -23.84
C VAL A 573 31.29 17.75 -24.53
N SER A 574 31.00 19.01 -24.81
CA SER A 574 31.97 19.95 -25.41
C SER A 574 33.18 20.17 -24.52
N ALA A 575 33.00 20.25 -23.19
CA ALA A 575 34.12 20.37 -22.27
C ALA A 575 35.12 19.20 -22.35
N VAL A 576 34.62 17.99 -22.65
CA VAL A 576 35.43 16.78 -22.76
C VAL A 576 36.04 16.65 -24.16
N LEU A 577 35.24 16.82 -25.22
CA LEU A 577 35.63 16.48 -26.58
C LEU A 577 36.32 17.63 -27.34
N ASP A 578 35.79 18.85 -27.26
CA ASP A 578 36.33 20.02 -27.95
C ASP A 578 35.97 21.30 -27.18
N PRO A 579 36.82 21.72 -26.21
CA PRO A 579 36.49 22.81 -25.30
C PRO A 579 36.70 24.19 -25.93
N ALA A 580 36.71 24.33 -27.26
CA ALA A 580 36.93 25.62 -27.90
C ALA A 580 35.81 26.62 -27.60
N VAL A 581 36.13 27.68 -26.84
CA VAL A 581 35.23 28.81 -26.55
C VAL A 581 35.88 30.11 -26.99
N TRP A 582 35.13 30.92 -27.74
CA TRP A 582 35.64 32.18 -28.25
C TRP A 582 36.06 33.14 -27.13
N GLY A 583 37.25 33.74 -27.29
CA GLY A 583 37.82 34.70 -26.33
C GLY A 583 38.52 34.07 -25.12
N LEU A 584 38.39 32.75 -24.91
CA LEU A 584 39.10 32.01 -23.88
C LEU A 584 40.31 31.32 -24.50
N GLY A 585 41.43 32.06 -24.60
CA GLY A 585 42.66 31.63 -25.27
C GLY A 585 43.40 30.43 -24.65
N SER A 586 42.81 29.72 -23.69
CA SER A 586 43.35 28.46 -23.16
C SER A 586 42.25 27.41 -23.04
N GLU A 587 42.53 26.20 -23.51
CA GLU A 587 41.61 25.05 -23.45
C GLU A 587 41.19 24.71 -22.01
N ASN A 588 42.09 24.88 -21.04
CA ASN A 588 41.80 24.65 -19.63
C ASN A 588 40.78 25.66 -19.07
N LEU A 589 40.94 26.96 -19.37
CA LEU A 589 39.96 27.97 -18.96
C LEU A 589 38.60 27.75 -19.63
N ALA A 590 38.60 27.36 -20.91
CA ALA A 590 37.38 27.09 -21.64
C ALA A 590 36.67 25.83 -21.11
N ARG A 591 37.40 24.76 -20.78
CA ARG A 591 36.86 23.56 -20.12
C ARG A 591 36.25 23.88 -18.76
N ILE A 592 36.94 24.67 -17.92
CA ILE A 592 36.41 25.10 -16.61
C ILE A 592 35.14 25.93 -16.80
N PHE A 593 35.13 26.85 -17.77
CA PHE A 593 33.98 27.67 -18.09
C PHE A 593 32.76 26.84 -18.50
N LEU A 594 32.94 25.85 -19.37
CA LEU A 594 31.87 24.96 -19.83
C LEU A 594 31.34 24.08 -18.69
N ILE A 595 32.22 23.49 -17.87
CA ILE A 595 31.81 22.67 -16.71
C ILE A 595 31.05 23.52 -15.69
N ALA A 596 31.54 24.72 -15.38
CA ALA A 596 30.88 25.62 -14.43
C ALA A 596 29.46 25.98 -14.91
N ASN A 597 29.30 26.31 -16.19
CA ASN A 597 27.98 26.60 -16.76
C ASN A 597 27.08 25.36 -16.84
N ALA A 598 27.63 24.18 -17.11
CA ALA A 598 26.87 22.93 -17.07
C ALA A 598 26.29 22.64 -15.67
N LEU A 599 27.11 22.84 -14.63
CA LEU A 599 26.68 22.71 -13.23
C LEU A 599 25.64 23.76 -12.84
N LEU A 600 25.78 25.00 -13.31
CA LEU A 600 24.79 26.06 -13.10
C LEU A 600 23.44 25.72 -13.77
N CYS A 601 23.45 25.22 -15.01
CA CYS A 601 22.26 24.75 -15.69
C CYS A 601 21.58 23.60 -14.92
N TYR A 602 22.37 22.62 -14.46
CA TYR A 602 21.86 21.53 -13.63
C TYR A 602 21.23 22.04 -12.32
N GLY A 603 21.90 22.96 -11.62
CA GLY A 603 21.37 23.61 -10.41
C GLY A 603 20.07 24.37 -10.66
N LEU A 604 19.98 25.10 -11.77
CA LEU A 604 18.79 25.84 -12.18
C LEU A 604 17.59 24.92 -12.45
N ALA A 605 17.80 23.82 -13.20
CA ALA A 605 16.76 22.82 -13.44
C ALA A 605 16.29 22.19 -12.13
N ARG A 606 17.22 21.85 -11.23
CA ARG A 606 16.90 21.25 -9.91
C ARG A 606 16.09 22.20 -9.01
N LEU A 607 16.40 23.50 -9.02
CA LEU A 607 15.66 24.51 -8.25
C LEU A 607 14.22 24.64 -8.73
N ALA A 608 14.01 24.67 -10.05
CA ALA A 608 12.67 24.75 -10.63
C ALA A 608 11.78 23.55 -10.28
N LEU A 609 12.39 22.36 -10.15
CA LEU A 609 11.68 21.14 -9.75
C LEU A 609 11.30 21.12 -8.28
N LYS A 610 12.09 21.73 -7.38
CA LYS A 610 11.79 21.78 -5.94
C LYS A 610 10.54 22.60 -5.62
N ASN A 611 10.23 23.62 -6.41
CA ASN A 611 9.07 24.48 -6.17
C ASN A 611 7.71 23.79 -6.44
N GLU A 612 7.68 22.62 -7.09
CA GLU A 612 6.43 21.87 -7.27
C GLU A 612 6.00 21.10 -6.01
N GLY A 613 6.95 20.69 -5.15
CA GLY A 613 6.66 19.96 -3.91
C GLY A 613 6.00 20.80 -2.81
N GLN A 614 5.81 22.11 -3.02
CA GLN A 614 5.16 23.02 -2.08
C GLN A 614 3.78 23.52 -2.55
N THR A 615 3.34 23.16 -3.76
CA THR A 615 2.06 23.61 -4.33
C THR A 615 1.20 22.43 -4.85
N ALA A 616 1.37 21.24 -4.28
CA ALA A 616 0.52 20.08 -4.55
C ALA A 616 -0.22 19.67 -3.27
#